data_AF-A0A4Q3LJF0-F1
#
_entry.id   AF-A0A4Q3LJF0-F1
#
_cell.length_a   1.000
_cell.length_b   1.000
_cell.length_c   1.000
_cell.angle_alpha   90.00
_cell.angle_beta   90.00
_cell.angle_gamma   90.00
#
_symmetry.space_group_name_H-M   'P 1'
#
loop_
_entity.id
_entity.type
_entity.pdbx_description
1 polymer ?
#
loop_
_entity_poly.entity_id
_entity_poly.type
_entity_poly.pdbx_seq_one_letter_code
_entity_poly.pdbx_strand_id
1 'polypeptide(L)'
;MNSITSIAQYCVTAGAAVACAAVFAMRPPHQTEMPNLSNAELKVAYLDCARISAASLLEPDLVTICSTVASALLHREFGGNPDLQQQWWRKAQHDASSIQTASALKNLDALLAR
;
A
#
# COMPACT_ATOMS: atom_id res chain seq x y z
N MET A 1 24.00 -22.68 -8.57
CA MET A 1 23.90 -24.07 -8.06
C MET A 1 24.45 -24.07 -6.65
N ASN A 2 23.87 -24.87 -5.74
CA ASN A 2 24.13 -24.97 -4.29
C ASN A 2 23.21 -24.03 -3.47
N SER A 3 22.35 -24.46 -2.53
CA SER A 3 22.04 -25.76 -1.96
C SER A 3 20.56 -25.76 -1.52
N ILE A 4 19.79 -26.74 -1.98
CA ILE A 4 18.41 -26.99 -1.54
C ILE A 4 18.52 -27.84 -0.27
N THR A 5 18.53 -27.21 0.89
CA THR A 5 18.37 -27.91 2.18
C THR A 5 16.89 -27.94 2.54
N SER A 6 16.29 -29.07 2.19
CA SER A 6 14.95 -29.51 2.56
C SER A 6 14.77 -29.47 4.08
N ILE A 7 13.85 -28.65 4.57
CA ILE A 7 13.31 -28.75 5.94
C ILE A 7 11.87 -29.23 5.80
N ALA A 8 11.73 -30.45 5.28
CA ALA A 8 10.58 -31.29 5.55
C ALA A 8 10.96 -32.21 6.73
N GLN A 9 10.01 -32.38 7.67
CA GLN A 9 10.11 -33.12 8.94
C GLN A 9 10.70 -32.29 10.09
N TYR A 10 10.10 -32.15 11.27
CA TYR A 10 9.11 -32.95 12.01
C TYR A 10 8.24 -31.96 12.82
N CYS A 11 6.91 -32.15 12.99
CA CYS A 11 6.33 -32.70 14.21
C CYS A 11 4.84 -33.01 13.96
N VAL A 12 4.52 -34.26 13.60
CA VAL A 12 3.17 -34.82 13.79
C VAL A 12 3.31 -35.88 14.87
N THR A 13 3.18 -35.48 16.13
CA THR A 13 3.02 -36.39 17.25
C THR A 13 1.59 -36.27 17.77
N ALA A 14 0.85 -37.35 17.60
CA ALA A 14 -0.38 -37.60 18.33
C ALA A 14 -0.11 -37.60 19.84
N GLY A 15 -0.95 -36.93 20.62
CA GLY A 15 -0.98 -37.06 22.07
C GLY A 15 -0.82 -35.75 22.83
N ALA A 16 -1.96 -35.24 23.32
CA ALA A 16 -2.14 -34.41 24.51
C ALA A 16 -1.31 -33.12 24.69
N ALA A 17 -2.04 -32.00 24.60
CA ALA A 17 -1.87 -30.75 25.36
C ALA A 17 -0.51 -30.04 25.32
N VAL A 18 -0.33 -29.13 24.35
CA VAL A 18 0.52 -27.95 24.52
C VAL A 18 -0.16 -26.74 23.87
N ALA A 19 -0.63 -25.80 24.68
CA ALA A 19 -0.81 -24.43 24.24
C ALA A 19 0.59 -23.84 24.04
N CYS A 20 0.94 -23.53 22.79
CA CYS A 20 2.04 -22.62 22.50
C CYS A 20 1.66 -21.77 21.30
N ALA A 21 1.84 -20.47 21.51
CA ALA A 21 1.42 -19.36 20.68
C ALA A 21 1.66 -19.60 19.19
N ALA A 22 0.66 -19.21 18.40
CA ALA A 22 0.86 -18.90 16.99
C ALA A 22 1.90 -17.76 16.91
N VAL A 23 3.18 -18.11 16.89
CA VAL A 23 4.19 -17.24 16.33
C VAL A 23 3.95 -17.31 14.83
N PHE A 24 2.99 -16.50 14.36
CA PHE A 24 3.07 -15.93 13.04
C PHE A 24 4.42 -15.22 13.02
N ALA A 25 5.47 -15.94 12.62
CA ALA A 25 6.69 -15.34 12.18
C ALA A 25 6.26 -14.46 11.00
N MET A 26 6.04 -13.18 11.28
CA MET A 26 6.08 -12.11 10.29
C MET A 26 7.46 -12.25 9.64
N ARG A 27 7.48 -13.03 8.57
CA ARG A 27 8.55 -13.05 7.60
C ARG A 27 8.70 -11.59 7.18
N PRO A 28 9.84 -10.93 7.47
CA PRO A 28 10.05 -9.56 7.00
C PRO A 28 9.82 -9.62 5.49
N PRO A 29 8.92 -8.79 4.93
CA PRO A 29 8.67 -8.82 3.51
C PRO A 29 10.01 -8.65 2.82
N HIS A 30 10.29 -9.61 1.95
CA HIS A 30 11.41 -9.65 1.05
C HIS A 30 11.62 -8.21 0.54
N GLN A 31 12.74 -7.58 0.89
CA GLN A 31 13.11 -6.26 0.37
C GLN A 31 13.41 -6.47 -1.11
N THR A 32 12.34 -6.58 -1.90
CA THR A 32 12.40 -6.41 -3.34
C THR A 32 12.93 -5.02 -3.50
N GLU A 33 14.14 -4.92 -4.04
CA GLU A 33 14.89 -3.69 -4.24
C GLU A 33 13.93 -2.65 -4.83
N MET A 34 13.44 -1.77 -3.96
CA MET A 34 12.44 -0.80 -4.35
C MET A 34 13.11 0.14 -5.33
N PRO A 35 12.43 0.51 -6.43
CA PRO A 35 12.87 1.66 -7.20
C PRO A 35 13.15 2.81 -6.24
N ASN A 36 14.31 3.44 -6.36
CA ASN A 36 14.79 4.52 -5.47
C ASN A 36 13.98 5.79 -5.70
N LEU A 37 12.68 5.69 -5.48
CA LEU A 37 11.71 6.76 -5.51
C LEU A 37 11.90 7.58 -4.24
N SER A 38 11.96 8.88 -4.42
CA SER A 38 11.84 9.85 -3.35
C SER A 38 10.49 9.70 -2.65
N ASN A 39 10.39 10.23 -1.43
CA ASN A 39 9.15 10.17 -0.67
C ASN A 39 8.00 10.95 -1.35
N ALA A 40 8.31 11.99 -2.13
CA ALA A 40 7.33 12.70 -2.94
C ALA A 40 6.77 11.80 -4.05
N GLU A 41 7.64 11.07 -4.75
CA GLU A 41 7.23 10.14 -5.81
C GLU A 41 6.44 8.95 -5.24
N LEU A 42 6.81 8.45 -4.06
CA LEU A 42 6.04 7.41 -3.36
C LEU A 42 4.63 7.87 -3.01
N LYS A 43 4.45 9.13 -2.56
CA LYS A 43 3.13 9.70 -2.28
C LYS A 43 2.28 9.80 -3.56
N VAL A 44 2.88 10.23 -4.67
CA VAL A 44 2.19 10.30 -5.96
C VAL A 44 1.78 8.91 -6.43
N ALA A 45 2.70 7.95 -6.42
CA ALA A 45 2.43 6.57 -6.82
C ALA A 45 1.36 5.90 -5.93
N TYR A 46 1.37 6.16 -4.63
CA TYR A 46 0.35 5.66 -3.70
C TYR A 46 -1.04 6.20 -4.05
N LEU A 47 -1.15 7.52 -4.29
CA LEU A 47 -2.42 8.14 -4.66
C LEU A 47 -2.93 7.64 -6.02
N ASP A 48 -2.04 7.34 -6.95
CA ASP A 48 -2.40 6.75 -8.24
C ASP A 48 -2.96 5.33 -8.08
N CYS A 49 -2.25 4.48 -7.31
CA CYS A 49 -2.74 3.17 -6.92
C CYS A 49 -4.10 3.21 -6.22
N ALA A 50 -4.32 4.17 -5.30
CA ALA A 50 -5.59 4.35 -4.61
C ALA A 50 -6.72 4.78 -5.56
N ARG A 51 -6.40 5.57 -6.60
CA ARG A 51 -7.38 5.97 -7.62
C ARG A 51 -7.77 4.78 -8.50
N ILE A 52 -6.78 4.03 -8.99
CA ILE A 52 -7.03 2.88 -9.88
C ILE A 52 -7.81 1.79 -9.13
N SER A 53 -7.47 1.56 -7.87
CA SER A 53 -8.18 0.59 -7.02
C SER A 53 -9.62 0.98 -6.70
N ALA A 54 -9.90 2.27 -6.59
CA ALA A 54 -11.25 2.77 -6.41
C ALA A 54 -12.11 2.64 -7.68
N ALA A 55 -11.48 2.70 -8.87
CA ALA A 55 -12.16 2.67 -10.15
C ALA A 55 -12.39 1.25 -10.71
N SER A 56 -11.55 0.28 -10.35
CA SER A 56 -11.55 -1.05 -10.99
C SER A 56 -10.88 -2.11 -10.12
N LEU A 57 -11.15 -3.40 -10.41
CA LEU A 57 -10.31 -4.48 -9.88
C LEU A 57 -8.92 -4.39 -10.50
N LEU A 58 -7.89 -4.45 -9.66
CA LEU A 58 -6.50 -4.44 -10.13
C LEU A 58 -6.14 -5.79 -10.73
N GLU A 59 -5.37 -5.73 -11.82
CA GLU A 59 -4.63 -6.89 -12.30
C GLU A 59 -3.59 -7.33 -11.26
N PRO A 60 -3.26 -8.64 -11.17
CA PRO A 60 -2.36 -9.17 -10.14
C PRO A 60 -1.00 -8.47 -10.04
N ASP A 61 -0.44 -8.07 -11.19
CA ASP A 61 0.83 -7.35 -11.24
C ASP A 61 0.72 -5.97 -10.59
N LEU A 62 -0.39 -5.28 -10.86
CA LEU A 62 -0.66 -3.96 -10.30
C LEU A 62 -0.90 -4.02 -8.78
N VAL A 63 -1.54 -5.09 -8.28
CA VAL A 63 -1.69 -5.34 -6.83
C VAL A 63 -0.33 -5.42 -6.15
N THR A 64 0.63 -6.12 -6.75
CA THR A 64 1.97 -6.29 -6.17
C THR A 64 2.72 -4.97 -6.13
N ILE A 65 2.65 -4.17 -7.20
CA ILE A 65 3.25 -2.84 -7.27
C ILE A 65 2.63 -1.92 -6.22
N CYS A 66 1.29 -1.84 -6.16
CA CYS A 66 0.60 -0.97 -5.22
C CYS A 66 0.82 -1.36 -3.76
N SER A 67 0.92 -2.66 -3.47
CA SER A 67 1.27 -3.16 -2.13
C SER A 67 2.70 -2.78 -1.73
N THR A 68 3.64 -2.84 -2.68
CA THR A 68 5.04 -2.43 -2.46
C THR A 68 5.12 -0.92 -2.18
N VAL A 69 4.44 -0.10 -2.99
CA VAL A 69 4.37 1.36 -2.81
C VAL A 69 3.71 1.74 -1.49
N ALA A 70 2.63 1.06 -1.11
CA ALA A 70 1.96 1.30 0.17
C ALA A 70 2.89 0.99 1.35
N SER A 71 3.58 -0.15 1.31
CA SER A 71 4.53 -0.58 2.34
C SER A 71 5.75 0.33 2.44
N ALA A 72 6.29 0.72 1.29
CA ALA A 72 7.39 1.68 1.14
C ALA A 72 7.09 3.00 1.86
N LEU A 73 5.95 3.58 1.50
CA LEU A 73 5.52 4.87 2.00
C LEU A 73 5.21 4.80 3.50
N LEU A 74 4.56 3.71 3.94
CA LEU A 74 4.27 3.44 5.35
C LEU A 74 5.54 3.48 6.21
N HIS A 75 6.59 2.77 5.79
CA HIS A 75 7.82 2.69 6.57
C HIS A 75 8.64 3.99 6.49
N ARG A 76 8.76 4.59 5.31
CA ARG A 76 9.65 5.75 5.09
C ARG A 76 9.09 7.06 5.63
N GLU A 77 7.79 7.31 5.43
CA GLU A 77 7.17 8.59 5.79
C GLU A 77 6.38 8.54 7.09
N PHE A 78 5.81 7.39 7.42
CA PHE A 78 4.91 7.23 8.56
C PHE A 78 5.49 6.36 9.68
N GLY A 79 6.76 5.96 9.57
CA GLY A 79 7.45 5.17 10.60
C GLY A 79 6.79 3.83 10.90
N GLY A 80 6.07 3.25 9.93
CA GLY A 80 5.32 2.00 10.12
C GLY A 80 3.92 2.18 10.69
N ASN A 81 3.44 3.40 10.93
CA ASN A 81 2.12 3.66 11.52
C ASN A 81 1.01 3.78 10.44
N PRO A 82 0.11 2.78 10.32
CA PRO A 82 -0.93 2.79 9.29
C PRO A 82 -2.01 3.85 9.54
N ASP A 83 -2.26 4.25 10.79
CA ASP A 83 -3.25 5.28 11.11
C ASP A 83 -2.81 6.65 10.58
N LEU A 84 -1.51 6.96 10.70
CA LEU A 84 -0.95 8.20 10.15
C LEU A 84 -1.03 8.22 8.62
N GLN A 85 -0.74 7.09 7.98
CA GLN A 85 -0.85 6.95 6.52
C GLN A 85 -2.31 7.15 6.07
N GLN A 86 -3.27 6.52 6.76
CA GLN A 86 -4.70 6.67 6.44
C GLN A 86 -5.22 8.10 6.66
N GLN A 87 -4.81 8.75 7.76
CA GLN A 87 -5.18 10.13 8.04
C GLN A 87 -4.67 11.08 6.94
N TRP A 88 -3.40 10.93 6.55
CA TRP A 88 -2.84 11.68 5.44
C TRP A 88 -3.59 11.41 4.12
N TRP A 89 -3.86 10.14 3.80
CA TRP A 89 -4.57 9.78 2.57
C TRP A 89 -5.97 10.40 2.50
N ARG A 90 -6.74 10.36 3.60
CA ARG A 90 -8.05 11.02 3.67
C ARG A 90 -7.92 12.52 3.41
N LYS A 91 -6.95 13.19 4.05
CA LYS A 91 -6.69 14.61 3.80
C LYS A 91 -6.34 14.88 2.33
N ALA A 92 -5.46 14.08 1.74
CA ALA A 92 -5.07 14.22 0.34
C ALA A 92 -6.26 14.09 -0.63
N GLN A 93 -7.22 13.20 -0.34
CA GLN A 93 -8.44 13.07 -1.12
C GLN A 93 -9.37 14.28 -1.00
N HIS A 94 -9.53 14.82 0.20
CA HIS A 94 -10.32 16.05 0.40
C HIS A 94 -9.71 17.23 -0.35
N ASP A 95 -8.39 17.39 -0.28
CA ASP A 95 -7.67 18.45 -0.97
C ASP A 95 -7.86 18.30 -2.50
N ALA A 96 -7.74 17.08 -3.05
CA ALA A 96 -7.97 16.82 -4.47
C ALA A 96 -9.42 17.11 -4.92
N SER A 97 -10.41 16.70 -4.12
CA SER A 97 -11.84 16.96 -4.42
C SER A 97 -12.16 18.46 -4.40
N SER A 98 -11.58 19.22 -3.46
CA SER A 98 -11.78 20.67 -3.37
C SER A 98 -11.23 21.43 -4.58
N ILE A 99 -10.11 20.97 -5.15
CA ILE A 99 -9.54 21.55 -6.37
C ILE A 99 -10.45 21.29 -7.57
N GLN A 100 -11.04 20.09 -7.62
CA GLN A 100 -11.93 19.69 -8.71
C GLN A 100 -13.23 20.51 -8.72
N THR A 101 -13.83 20.77 -7.56
CA THR A 101 -15.03 21.62 -7.44
C THR A 101 -14.74 23.08 -7.77
N ALA A 102 -13.61 23.63 -7.29
CA ALA A 102 -13.20 24.99 -7.62
C ALA A 102 -12.96 25.19 -9.14
N SER A 103 -12.39 24.19 -9.80
CA SER A 103 -12.18 24.20 -11.25
C SER A 103 -13.49 24.09 -12.02
N ALA A 104 -14.43 23.26 -11.55
CA ALA A 104 -15.75 23.13 -12.15
C ALA A 104 -16.57 24.43 -12.06
N LEU A 105 -16.51 25.12 -10.92
CA LEU A 105 -17.18 26.42 -10.74
C LEU A 105 -16.64 27.49 -11.70
N LYS A 106 -15.31 27.62 -11.81
CA LYS A 106 -14.69 28.56 -12.76
C LYS A 106 -15.11 28.29 -14.21
N ASN A 107 -15.20 27.02 -14.60
CA ASN A 107 -15.65 26.65 -15.93
C ASN A 107 -17.13 26.98 -16.16
N LEU A 108 -17.96 26.88 -15.13
CA LEU A 108 -19.37 27.27 -15.21
C LEU A 108 -19.54 28.79 -15.36
N ASP A 109 -18.81 29.58 -14.59
CA ASP A 109 -18.81 31.05 -14.71
C ASP A 109 -18.39 31.49 -16.13
N ALA A 110 -17.39 30.83 -16.70
CA ALA A 110 -16.91 31.10 -18.06
C ALA A 110 -17.96 30.76 -19.14
N LEU A 111 -18.84 29.79 -18.90
CA LEU A 111 -19.93 29.43 -19.80
C LEU A 111 -21.13 30.37 -19.69
N LEU A 112 -21.44 30.85 -18.48
CA LEU A 112 -22.53 31.81 -18.25
C LEU A 112 -22.20 33.24 -18.68
N ALA A 113 -20.90 33.56 -18.85
CA ALA A 113 -20.43 34.85 -19.35
C ALA A 113 -20.38 34.96 -20.89
N ARG A 114 -20.82 33.93 -21.62
CA ARG A 114 -21.00 33.93 -23.08
C ARG A 114 -22.47 34.00 -23.44
#